data_AF-A0A2T3ZRJ4-F1
#
_entry.id   AF-A0A2T3ZRJ4-F1
#
_cell.length_a   1.000
_cell.length_b   1.000
_cell.length_c   1.000
_cell.angle_alpha   90.00
_cell.angle_beta   90.00
_cell.angle_gamma   90.00
#
_symmetry.space_group_name_H-M   'P 1'
#
loop_
_entity.id
_entity.type
_entity.pdbx_description
1 polymer ?
#
loop_
_entity_poly.entity_id
_entity_poly.type
_entity_poly.pdbx_seq_one_letter_code
_entity_poly.pdbx_strand_id
1 'polypeptide(L)'
;MDVINSHCISESRDWAKDRKFMPSQRYAANINLNRVEIHDHDNSFTYWTYIACEYAEPCTCCGIPPPHLDCIVIAVDGACRRNGTADARAAVGVFVAKQSEHNMSFVLTDSKATNQIAELRAGILGLEQAISIRNKG
;
A
#
# COMPACT_ATOMS: atom_id res chain seq x y z
N MET A 1 13.45 26.71 -4.32
CA MET A 1 13.00 25.79 -3.27
C MET A 1 11.54 25.56 -3.55
N ASP A 2 11.25 24.53 -4.35
CA ASP A 2 9.87 24.24 -4.75
C ASP A 2 9.17 23.56 -3.58
N VAL A 3 8.20 24.26 -3.03
CA VAL A 3 7.29 23.73 -2.01
C VAL A 3 6.43 22.70 -2.73
N ILE A 4 6.60 21.43 -2.40
CA ILE A 4 5.72 20.37 -2.85
C ILE A 4 4.35 20.63 -2.21
N ASN A 5 3.50 21.36 -2.94
CA ASN A 5 2.17 21.73 -2.46
C ASN A 5 1.27 20.50 -2.59
N SER A 6 0.89 19.89 -1.45
CA SER A 6 -0.13 18.84 -1.44
C SER A 6 -1.43 19.41 -2.02
N HIS A 7 -1.90 18.83 -3.12
CA HIS A 7 -3.09 19.33 -3.85
C HIS A 7 -4.39 19.14 -3.06
N CYS A 8 -4.41 18.25 -2.07
CA CYS A 8 -5.50 18.21 -1.11
C CYS A 8 -4.99 17.84 0.28
N ILE A 9 -5.52 18.53 1.29
CA ILE A 9 -5.49 18.11 2.67
C ILE A 9 -6.90 17.57 2.91
N SER A 10 -7.06 16.29 3.27
CA SER A 10 -8.39 15.73 3.49
C SER A 10 -9.06 16.42 4.69
N GLU A 11 -9.92 17.41 4.47
CA GLU A 11 -10.58 18.17 5.54
C GLU A 11 -11.81 17.47 6.16
N SER A 12 -12.17 16.27 5.71
CA SER A 12 -13.31 15.53 6.27
C SER A 12 -12.90 14.17 6.82
N ARG A 13 -13.26 13.92 8.09
CA ARG A 13 -13.11 12.63 8.79
C ARG A 13 -14.11 11.55 8.31
N ASP A 14 -14.89 11.80 7.25
CA ASP A 14 -15.92 10.86 6.77
C ASP A 14 -15.32 9.58 6.15
N TRP A 15 -14.05 9.59 5.73
CA TRP A 15 -13.33 8.39 5.27
C TRP A 15 -13.17 7.31 6.37
N ALA A 16 -13.43 7.65 7.63
CA ALA A 16 -13.38 6.72 8.75
C ALA A 16 -14.55 5.71 8.76
N LYS A 17 -15.64 5.98 8.03
CA LYS A 17 -16.75 5.01 7.88
C LYS A 17 -16.40 3.99 6.80
N ASP A 18 -16.54 2.72 7.16
CA ASP A 18 -16.35 1.54 6.30
C ASP A 18 -14.96 1.25 5.72
N ARG A 19 -13.94 2.15 5.90
CA ARG A 19 -12.48 1.97 5.65
C ARG A 19 -12.06 1.16 4.41
N LYS A 20 -12.95 0.99 3.44
CA LYS A 20 -12.74 0.14 2.27
C LYS A 20 -12.41 1.06 1.11
N PHE A 21 -11.18 0.93 0.62
CA PHE A 21 -10.79 1.60 -0.61
C PHE A 21 -11.39 0.86 -1.81
N MET A 22 -12.33 1.50 -2.50
CA MET A 22 -12.95 0.98 -3.72
C MET A 22 -12.59 1.90 -4.89
N PRO A 23 -11.60 1.55 -5.74
CA PRO A 23 -11.16 2.40 -6.85
C PRO A 23 -12.31 2.82 -7.77
N SER A 24 -13.25 1.90 -8.03
CA SER A 24 -14.41 2.17 -8.89
C SER A 24 -15.37 3.23 -8.33
N GLN A 25 -15.43 3.40 -7.01
CA GLN A 25 -16.23 4.43 -6.36
C GLN A 25 -15.49 5.78 -6.28
N ARG A 26 -14.15 5.75 -6.23
CA ARG A 26 -13.33 6.96 -6.07
C ARG A 26 -12.96 7.63 -7.39
N TYR A 27 -12.66 6.87 -8.44
CA TYR A 27 -12.16 7.41 -9.71
C TYR A 27 -13.20 7.36 -10.82
N ALA A 28 -13.72 6.17 -11.12
CA ALA A 28 -14.81 5.90 -12.08
C ALA A 28 -15.04 4.38 -12.15
N ALA A 29 -16.22 3.95 -12.59
CA ALA A 29 -16.55 2.52 -12.73
C ALA A 29 -15.60 1.75 -13.66
N ASN A 30 -15.01 2.42 -14.65
CA ASN A 30 -14.10 1.87 -15.65
C ASN A 30 -12.63 2.28 -15.44
N ILE A 31 -12.25 2.64 -14.21
CA ILE A 31 -10.87 3.06 -13.91
C ILE A 31 -9.86 1.97 -14.28
N ASN A 32 -8.79 2.38 -14.96
CA ASN A 32 -7.61 1.53 -15.14
C ASN A 32 -6.82 1.49 -13.83
N LEU A 33 -6.78 0.34 -13.16
CA LEU A 33 -6.14 0.16 -11.85
C LEU A 33 -4.64 0.49 -11.88
N ASN A 34 -3.97 0.36 -13.03
CA ASN A 34 -2.57 0.74 -13.20
C ASN A 34 -2.33 2.25 -13.09
N ARG A 35 -3.38 3.07 -13.02
CA ARG A 35 -3.31 4.53 -12.82
C ARG A 35 -3.68 4.96 -11.40
N VAL A 36 -4.08 4.03 -10.54
CA VAL A 36 -4.50 4.32 -9.17
C VAL A 36 -3.28 4.42 -8.25
N GLU A 37 -2.28 3.57 -8.46
CA GLU A 37 -1.02 3.58 -7.73
C GLU A 37 0.01 4.39 -8.50
N ILE A 38 0.62 5.37 -7.83
CA ILE A 38 1.71 6.18 -8.35
C ILE A 38 2.97 5.79 -7.60
N HIS A 39 3.96 5.29 -8.33
CA HIS A 39 5.26 5.00 -7.78
C HIS A 39 6.09 6.29 -7.82
N ASP A 40 6.91 6.52 -6.80
CA ASP A 40 7.86 7.62 -6.82
C ASP A 40 8.75 7.52 -8.08
N HIS A 41 8.61 8.50 -8.97
CA HIS A 41 9.23 8.57 -10.29
C HIS A 41 10.33 9.63 -10.27
N ASP A 42 11.31 9.47 -9.39
CA ASP A 42 12.56 10.18 -9.53
C ASP A 42 13.76 9.24 -9.42
N ASN A 43 14.79 9.59 -10.17
CA ASN A 43 15.76 8.66 -10.72
C ASN A 43 16.38 7.68 -9.70
N SER A 44 16.28 6.39 -10.03
CA SER A 44 17.03 5.24 -9.47
C SER A 44 16.50 4.61 -8.18
N PHE A 45 15.57 5.25 -7.45
CA PHE A 45 15.04 4.71 -6.20
C PHE A 45 13.55 5.01 -5.99
N THR A 46 12.70 3.99 -6.12
CA THR A 46 11.29 4.09 -5.72
C THR A 46 11.14 3.74 -4.24
N TYR A 47 10.98 4.74 -3.38
CA TYR A 47 10.87 4.55 -1.93
C TYR A 47 9.43 4.33 -1.45
N TRP A 48 8.47 4.91 -2.17
CA TRP A 48 7.06 4.97 -1.75
C TRP A 48 6.11 4.65 -2.91
N THR A 49 4.97 4.07 -2.56
CA THR A 49 3.80 3.97 -3.44
C THR A 49 2.71 4.87 -2.88
N TYR A 50 2.17 5.73 -3.73
CA TYR A 50 1.13 6.70 -3.40
C TYR A 50 -0.16 6.38 -4.15
N ILE A 51 -1.23 7.05 -3.74
CA ILE A 51 -2.51 7.01 -4.43
C ILE A 51 -2.60 8.22 -5.37
N ALA A 52 -3.03 8.00 -6.62
CA ALA A 52 -3.28 9.05 -7.59
C ALA A 52 -4.40 10.00 -7.13
N CYS A 53 -4.28 11.29 -7.41
CA CYS A 53 -5.34 12.26 -7.15
C CYS A 53 -6.49 12.06 -8.13
N GLU A 54 -7.70 11.82 -7.61
CA GLU A 54 -8.91 11.62 -8.43
C GLU A 54 -9.44 12.90 -9.08
N TYR A 55 -9.07 14.07 -8.56
CA TYR A 55 -9.57 15.37 -9.00
C TYR A 55 -8.61 16.14 -9.89
N ALA A 56 -7.38 15.64 -10.07
CA ALA A 56 -6.35 16.35 -10.79
C ALA A 56 -6.19 15.82 -12.21
N GLU A 57 -6.01 16.75 -13.14
CA GLU A 57 -5.68 16.41 -14.52
C GLU A 57 -4.26 15.80 -14.60
N PRO A 58 -4.04 14.75 -15.39
CA PRO A 58 -2.71 14.17 -15.57
C PRO A 58 -1.69 15.13 -16.19
N CYS A 59 -0.39 14.97 -15.89
CA CYS A 59 0.65 15.77 -16.55
C CYS A 59 0.54 15.64 -18.07
N THR A 60 0.55 16.76 -18.78
CA THR A 60 0.60 16.77 -20.26
C THR A 60 1.88 16.16 -20.82
N CYS A 61 2.95 16.11 -20.00
CA CYS A 61 4.26 15.57 -20.34
C CYS A 61 4.31 14.04 -20.36
N CYS A 62 3.77 13.39 -19.33
CA CYS A 62 3.93 11.95 -19.08
C CYS A 62 2.61 11.20 -18.89
N GLY A 63 1.47 11.90 -18.82
CA GLY A 63 0.14 11.32 -18.64
C GLY A 63 -0.14 10.78 -17.23
N ILE A 64 0.76 11.04 -16.28
CA ILE A 64 0.67 10.57 -14.89
C ILE A 64 -0.09 11.61 -14.05
N PRO A 65 -1.14 11.23 -13.31
CA PRO A 65 -1.81 12.11 -12.37
C PRO A 65 -0.93 12.38 -11.13
N PRO A 66 -1.03 13.57 -10.53
CA PRO A 66 -0.27 13.87 -9.32
C PRO A 66 -0.71 12.96 -8.16
N PRO A 67 0.23 12.54 -7.29
CA PRO A 67 -0.09 11.71 -6.12
C PRO A 67 -0.64 12.52 -4.94
N HIS A 68 -1.39 11.85 -4.07
CA HIS A 68 -1.68 12.29 -2.71
C HIS A 68 -0.48 11.97 -1.81
N LEU A 69 0.20 13.00 -1.29
CA LEU A 69 1.45 12.84 -0.53
C LEU A 69 1.24 12.67 0.98
N ASP A 70 0.00 12.85 1.44
CA ASP A 70 -0.43 12.63 2.83
C ASP A 70 -0.82 11.17 3.12
N CYS A 71 -0.78 10.29 2.11
CA CYS A 71 -1.05 8.87 2.26
C CYS A 71 -0.09 7.99 1.45
N ILE A 72 0.25 6.82 2.00
CA ILE A 72 1.05 5.79 1.31
C ILE A 72 0.23 4.51 1.17
N VAL A 73 0.57 3.72 0.16
CA VAL A 73 0.02 2.38 -0.08
C VAL A 73 1.02 1.35 0.47
N ILE A 74 0.51 0.43 1.27
CA ILE A 74 1.25 -0.76 1.72
C ILE A 74 0.44 -1.98 1.32
N ALA A 75 1.00 -2.80 0.43
CA ALA A 75 0.43 -4.09 0.07
C ALA A 75 0.89 -5.15 1.08
N VAL A 76 -0.02 -6.01 1.50
CA VAL A 76 0.25 -7.12 2.42
C VAL A 76 -0.36 -8.39 1.85
N ASP A 77 0.31 -9.51 2.08
CA ASP A 77 -0.16 -10.83 1.66
C ASP A 77 0.34 -11.90 2.62
N GLY A 78 -0.50 -12.88 2.90
CA GLY A 78 -0.17 -14.05 3.68
C GLY A 78 -0.49 -15.33 2.93
N ALA A 79 0.51 -16.17 2.70
CA ALA A 79 0.33 -17.43 1.98
C ALA A 79 0.67 -18.63 2.86
N CYS A 80 -0.16 -19.68 2.85
CA CYS A 80 0.14 -20.95 3.49
C CYS A 80 0.05 -22.13 2.52
N ARG A 81 1.19 -22.79 2.31
CA ARG A 81 1.24 -24.07 1.61
C ARG A 81 0.73 -25.19 2.53
N ARG A 82 -0.06 -26.12 1.97
CA ARG A 82 -0.71 -27.22 2.72
C ARG A 82 -1.53 -26.70 3.90
N ASN A 83 -2.32 -25.66 3.62
CA ASN A 83 -3.17 -25.00 4.60
C ASN A 83 -4.02 -26.00 5.40
N GLY A 84 -3.97 -25.89 6.74
CA GLY A 84 -4.77 -26.72 7.65
C GLY A 84 -4.25 -28.13 7.92
N THR A 85 -3.03 -28.48 7.47
CA THR A 85 -2.40 -29.78 7.77
C THR A 85 -1.23 -29.64 8.77
N ALA A 86 -0.77 -30.76 9.32
CA ALA A 86 0.40 -30.79 10.20
C ALA A 86 1.70 -30.30 9.52
N ASP A 87 1.76 -30.38 8.18
CA ASP A 87 2.91 -29.95 7.38
C ASP A 87 2.72 -28.54 6.78
N ALA A 88 1.78 -27.77 7.33
CA ALA A 88 1.49 -26.41 6.89
C ALA A 88 2.74 -25.52 7.00
N ARG A 89 3.00 -24.74 5.95
CA ARG A 89 4.09 -23.74 5.94
C ARG A 89 3.52 -22.42 5.47
N ALA A 90 3.46 -21.46 6.38
CA ALA A 90 2.97 -20.12 6.09
C ALA A 90 4.10 -19.10 5.98
N ALA A 91 3.89 -18.07 5.18
CA ALA A 91 4.76 -16.93 5.04
C ALA A 91 3.94 -15.65 4.94
N VAL A 92 4.58 -14.54 5.27
CA VAL A 92 4.01 -13.19 5.18
C VAL A 92 4.85 -12.33 4.27
N GLY A 93 4.22 -11.36 3.63
CA GLY A 93 4.86 -10.32 2.83
C GLY A 93 4.25 -8.95 3.15
N VAL A 94 5.10 -7.94 3.23
CA VAL A 94 4.74 -6.53 3.26
C VAL A 94 5.55 -5.83 2.18
N PHE A 95 4.87 -5.09 1.32
CA PHE A 95 5.45 -4.38 0.19
C PHE A 95 5.02 -2.92 0.23
N VAL A 96 6.00 -2.02 0.32
CA VAL A 96 5.80 -0.57 0.34
C VAL A 96 6.10 0.02 -1.04
N ALA A 97 7.24 -0.35 -1.63
CA ALA A 97 7.63 0.01 -2.98
C ALA A 97 8.75 -0.89 -3.48
N LYS A 98 9.04 -0.90 -4.79
CA LYS A 98 9.98 -1.83 -5.43
C LYS A 98 11.37 -1.93 -4.76
N GLN A 99 11.91 -0.81 -4.28
CA GLN A 99 13.24 -0.74 -3.66
C GLN A 99 13.19 -0.24 -2.21
N SER A 100 12.01 -0.26 -1.58
CA SER A 100 11.87 0.20 -0.21
C SER A 100 12.60 -0.72 0.77
N GLU A 101 13.40 -0.13 1.66
CA GLU A 101 14.02 -0.85 2.79
C GLU A 101 12.97 -1.33 3.82
N HIS A 102 11.72 -0.89 3.67
CA HIS A 102 10.58 -1.27 4.52
C HIS A 102 9.86 -2.52 4.02
N ASN A 103 10.24 -3.06 2.86
CA ASN A 103 9.73 -4.35 2.41
C ASN A 103 10.19 -5.46 3.35
N MET A 104 9.30 -6.40 3.66
CA MET A 104 9.64 -7.57 4.46
C MET A 104 8.95 -8.81 3.93
N SER A 105 9.61 -9.96 4.10
CA SER A 105 8.99 -11.26 3.93
C SER A 105 9.70 -12.29 4.79
N PHE A 106 8.93 -13.15 5.46
CA PHE A 106 9.48 -14.23 6.26
C PHE A 106 8.48 -15.37 6.45
N VAL A 107 9.00 -16.54 6.82
CA VAL A 107 8.23 -17.74 7.12
C VAL A 107 7.76 -17.71 8.57
N LEU A 108 6.49 -18.02 8.82
CA LEU A 108 5.96 -18.14 10.17
C LEU A 108 6.44 -19.44 10.82
N THR A 109 6.85 -19.36 12.08
CA THR A 109 7.33 -20.51 12.88
C THR A 109 6.20 -21.25 13.61
N ASP A 110 4.95 -20.84 13.39
CA ASP A 110 3.79 -21.39 14.10
C ASP A 110 3.51 -22.84 13.67
N SER A 111 3.39 -23.73 14.65
CA SER A 111 3.09 -25.15 14.40
C SER A 111 1.65 -25.41 13.92
N LYS A 112 0.79 -24.39 13.90
CA LYS A 112 -0.61 -24.44 13.42
C LYS A 112 -0.88 -23.36 12.37
N ALA A 113 0.06 -23.17 11.45
CA ALA A 113 -0.05 -22.16 10.41
C ALA A 113 -1.27 -22.43 9.48
N THR A 114 -1.99 -21.36 9.13
CA THR A 114 -3.07 -21.38 8.13
C THR A 114 -2.97 -20.15 7.25
N ASN A 115 -3.65 -20.15 6.09
CA ASN A 115 -3.80 -18.95 5.26
C ASN A 115 -4.33 -17.78 6.10
N GLN A 116 -5.36 -18.01 6.93
CA GLN A 116 -6.01 -16.92 7.66
C GLN A 116 -5.08 -16.30 8.71
N ILE A 117 -4.27 -17.14 9.37
CA ILE A 117 -3.23 -16.67 10.28
C ILE A 117 -2.18 -15.86 9.51
N ALA A 118 -1.75 -16.34 8.34
CA ALA A 118 -0.76 -15.65 7.53
C ALA A 118 -1.25 -14.26 7.09
N GLU A 119 -2.47 -14.18 6.55
CA GLU A 119 -3.08 -12.93 6.05
C GLU A 119 -3.27 -11.91 7.17
N LEU A 120 -3.79 -12.34 8.32
CA LEU A 120 -3.96 -11.45 9.48
C LEU A 120 -2.61 -10.98 10.02
N ARG A 121 -1.60 -11.85 10.02
CA ARG A 121 -0.25 -11.49 10.48
C ARG A 121 0.43 -10.51 9.52
N ALA A 122 0.27 -10.70 8.22
CA ALA A 122 0.74 -9.76 7.20
C ALA A 122 0.08 -8.38 7.40
N GLY A 123 -1.23 -8.32 7.66
CA GLY A 123 -1.94 -7.08 7.98
C GLY A 123 -1.42 -6.37 9.24
N ILE A 124 -1.16 -7.11 10.33
CA ILE A 124 -0.57 -6.54 11.55
C ILE A 124 0.82 -5.95 11.26
N LEU A 125 1.67 -6.70 10.56
CA LEU A 125 3.03 -6.26 10.23
C LEU A 125 3.04 -5.05 9.30
N GLY A 126 2.11 -4.98 8.33
CA GLY A 126 1.94 -3.80 7.50
C GLY A 126 1.62 -2.54 8.30
N LEU A 127 0.75 -2.66 9.33
CA LEU A 127 0.42 -1.55 10.22
C LEU A 127 1.59 -1.17 11.14
N GLU A 128 2.32 -2.15 11.69
CA GLU A 128 3.54 -1.91 12.47
C GLU A 128 4.59 -1.19 11.62
N GLN A 129 4.75 -1.59 10.36
CA GLN A 129 5.65 -0.94 9.42
C GLN A 129 5.22 0.50 9.14
N ALA A 130 3.92 0.77 8.96
CA ALA A 130 3.39 2.12 8.81
C ALA A 130 3.71 3.02 10.03
N ILE A 131 3.57 2.49 11.25
CA ILE A 131 3.93 3.20 12.48
C ILE A 131 5.44 3.49 12.52
N SER A 132 6.27 2.51 12.15
CA SER A 132 7.72 2.66 12.09
C SER A 132 8.15 3.76 11.12
N ILE A 133 7.58 3.76 9.90
CA ILE A 133 7.79 4.79 8.88
C ILE A 133 7.44 6.17 9.42
N ARG A 134 6.23 6.32 9.98
CA ARG A 134 5.75 7.60 10.53
C ARG A 134 6.66 8.16 11.63
N ASN A 135 7.25 7.29 12.45
CA ASN A 135 8.09 7.73 13.57
C ASN A 135 9.54 8.09 13.15
N LYS A 136 9.96 7.76 11.92
CA LYS A 136 11.30 8.07 11.39
C LYS A 136 11.35 9.37 10.59
N GLY A 137 10.20 9.87 10.11
CA GLY A 137 10.05 11.18 9.46
C GLY A 137 9.64 12.25 10.47
#